data_AF-A0A845VAK6-F1
#
_entry.id   AF-A0A845VAK6-F1
#
_cell.length_a   1.000
_cell.length_b   1.000
_cell.length_c   1.000
_cell.angle_alpha   90.00
_cell.angle_beta   90.00
_cell.angle_gamma   90.00
#
_symmetry.space_group_name_H-M   'P 1'
#
loop_
_entity.id
_entity.type
_entity.pdbx_description
1 polymer ?
#
loop_
_entity_poly.entity_id
_entity_poly.type
_entity_poly.pdbx_seq_one_letter_code
_entity_poly.pdbx_strand_id
1 'polypeptide(L)'
;MVIGSSSSPVEVTNISGFGIWLLVREKEMFLPYDEFPWFKDRPVREIVNVEEPQPGHFYWPELDVDLTEEIIEQPERFPMRVKQLI
;
A
#
# COMPACT_ATOMS: atom_id res chain seq x y z
N MET A 1 -24.96 -15.44 18.05
CA MET A 1 -23.61 -14.87 17.87
C MET A 1 -23.37 -14.77 16.38
N VAL A 2 -23.39 -13.56 15.82
CA VAL A 2 -22.80 -13.36 14.50
C VAL A 2 -21.30 -13.28 14.76
N ILE A 3 -20.58 -14.36 14.45
CA ILE A 3 -19.13 -14.28 14.31
C ILE A 3 -18.88 -13.30 13.15
N GLY A 4 -18.21 -12.19 13.41
CA GLY A 4 -17.98 -11.15 12.42
C GLY A 4 -17.23 -11.71 11.22
N SER A 5 -17.98 -11.91 10.14
CA SER A 5 -17.62 -11.93 8.73
C SER A 5 -16.18 -11.52 8.41
N SER A 6 -15.39 -12.47 7.89
CA SER A 6 -14.19 -12.32 7.05
C SER A 6 -13.71 -10.87 6.82
N SER A 7 -12.74 -10.40 7.59
CA SER A 7 -11.99 -9.20 7.22
C SER A 7 -11.12 -9.56 6.02
N SER A 8 -11.50 -9.10 4.83
CA SER A 8 -10.50 -8.81 3.79
C SER A 8 -10.52 -7.31 3.58
N PRO A 9 -9.91 -6.50 4.48
CA PRO A 9 -9.96 -5.04 4.38
C PRO A 9 -9.09 -4.56 3.20
N VAL A 10 -7.93 -5.20 3.03
CA VAL A 10 -6.92 -4.88 2.03
C VAL A 10 -6.00 -6.10 1.84
N GLU A 11 -5.51 -6.32 0.63
CA GLU A 11 -4.57 -7.39 0.31
C GLU A 11 -3.61 -6.98 -0.81
N VAL A 12 -2.35 -7.40 -0.75
CA VAL A 12 -1.45 -7.33 -1.91
C VAL A 12 -1.64 -8.57 -2.77
N THR A 13 -2.25 -8.41 -3.95
CA THR A 13 -2.60 -9.53 -4.84
C THR A 13 -1.46 -9.92 -5.79
N ASN A 14 -0.57 -8.97 -6.10
CA ASN A 14 0.58 -9.24 -6.97
C ASN A 14 1.76 -8.30 -6.69
N ILE A 15 2.97 -8.84 -6.83
CA ILE A 15 4.22 -8.09 -6.81
C ILE A 15 4.94 -8.37 -8.13
N SER A 16 5.28 -7.30 -8.85
CA SER A 16 5.92 -7.37 -10.16
C SER A 16 7.25 -6.60 -10.15
N GLY A 17 7.96 -6.62 -11.29
CA GLY A 17 9.15 -5.79 -11.49
C GLY A 17 8.88 -4.29 -11.55
N PHE A 18 7.62 -3.86 -11.70
CA PHE A 18 7.24 -2.45 -11.88
C PHE A 18 6.51 -1.84 -10.69
N GLY A 19 5.98 -2.67 -9.78
CA GLY A 19 5.17 -2.20 -8.66
C GLY A 19 4.37 -3.33 -8.03
N ILE A 20 3.48 -2.94 -7.12
CA ILE A 20 2.59 -3.84 -6.39
C ILE A 20 1.13 -3.56 -6.72
N TRP A 21 0.31 -4.60 -6.66
CA TRP A 21 -1.14 -4.52 -6.81
C TRP A 21 -1.79 -4.67 -5.44
N LEU A 22 -2.63 -3.70 -5.09
CA LEU A 22 -3.39 -3.66 -3.85
C LEU A 22 -4.87 -3.83 -4.15
N LEU A 23 -5.50 -4.87 -3.61
CA LEU A 23 -6.94 -5.05 -3.64
C LEU A 23 -7.52 -4.49 -2.35
N VAL A 24 -8.38 -3.48 -2.47
CA VAL A 24 -9.13 -2.88 -1.36
C VAL A 24 -10.60 -3.14 -1.63
N ARG A 25 -11.21 -4.01 -0.83
CA ARG A 25 -12.59 -4.50 -1.05
C ARG A 25 -12.73 -5.17 -2.43
N GLU A 26 -13.21 -4.45 -3.43
CA GLU A 26 -13.41 -4.92 -4.81
C GLU A 26 -12.63 -4.09 -5.85
N LYS A 27 -11.76 -3.19 -5.38
CA LYS A 27 -11.01 -2.26 -6.21
C LYS A 27 -9.53 -2.63 -6.21
N GLU A 28 -8.99 -2.91 -7.39
CA GLU A 28 -7.54 -3.05 -7.56
C GLU A 28 -6.90 -1.70 -7.84
N MET A 29 -5.80 -1.42 -7.15
CA MET A 29 -4.98 -0.24 -7.32
C MET A 29 -3.53 -0.66 -7.57
N PHE A 30 -2.89 -0.03 -8.54
CA PHE A 30 -1.49 -0.29 -8.85
C PHE A 30 -0.60 0.78 -8.23
N LEU A 31 0.41 0.35 -7.47
CA LEU A 31 1.39 1.21 -6.84
C LEU A 31 2.73 1.02 -7.57
N PRO A 32 3.04 1.85 -8.58
CA PRO A 32 4.30 1.76 -9.33
C PRO A 32 5.50 2.17 -8.45
N TYR A 33 6.64 1.49 -8.59
CA TYR A 33 7.84 1.83 -7.83
C TYR A 33 8.42 3.21 -8.17
N ASP A 34 8.08 3.78 -9.33
CA ASP A 34 8.51 5.13 -9.71
C ASP A 34 7.85 6.20 -8.82
N GLU A 35 6.62 5.94 -8.33
CA GLU A 35 5.90 6.82 -7.39
C GLU A 35 6.05 6.37 -5.93
N PHE A 36 6.14 5.05 -5.70
CA PHE A 36 6.22 4.42 -4.38
C PHE A 36 7.52 3.59 -4.23
N PRO A 37 8.70 4.23 -4.25
CA PRO A 37 9.98 3.53 -4.32
C PRO A 37 10.32 2.72 -3.07
N TRP A 38 9.67 2.97 -1.93
CA TRP A 38 10.00 2.34 -0.65
C TRP A 38 9.67 0.85 -0.60
N PHE A 39 8.79 0.37 -1.51
CA PHE A 39 8.48 -1.05 -1.69
C PHE A 39 9.53 -1.80 -2.51
N LYS A 40 10.36 -1.08 -3.28
CA LYS A 40 11.37 -1.69 -4.13
C LYS A 40 12.42 -2.40 -3.28
N ASP A 41 12.79 -3.62 -3.71
CA ASP A 41 13.79 -4.47 -3.04
C ASP A 41 13.45 -4.86 -1.59
N ARG A 42 12.21 -4.66 -1.14
CA ARG A 42 11.76 -5.09 0.19
C ARG A 42 11.40 -6.58 0.21
N PRO A 43 11.63 -7.28 1.34
CA PRO A 43 11.18 -8.65 1.51
C PRO A 43 9.67 -8.76 1.26
N VAL A 44 9.26 -9.78 0.50
CA VAL A 44 7.84 -10.03 0.20
C VAL A 44 7.00 -10.07 1.48
N ARG A 45 7.52 -10.66 2.56
CA ARG A 45 6.83 -10.72 3.86
C ARG A 45 6.48 -9.34 4.45
N GLU A 46 7.26 -8.31 4.15
CA GLU A 46 7.02 -6.94 4.62
C GLU A 46 6.01 -6.25 3.71
N ILE A 47 6.08 -6.51 2.40
CA ILE A 47 5.15 -5.94 1.40
C ILE A 47 3.73 -6.50 1.56
N VAL A 48 3.58 -7.80 1.83
CA VAL A 48 2.24 -8.40 1.95
C VAL A 48 1.58 -8.12 3.31
N ASN A 49 2.33 -7.61 4.29
CA ASN A 49 1.80 -7.25 5.61
C ASN A 49 1.19 -5.84 5.62
N VAL A 50 0.13 -5.67 4.82
CA VAL A 50 -0.62 -4.43 4.75
C VAL A 50 -1.80 -4.46 5.72
N GLU A 51 -2.00 -3.35 6.43
CA GLU A 51 -3.13 -3.13 7.33
C GLU A 51 -4.02 -1.98 6.80
N GLU A 52 -5.33 -2.04 7.06
CA GLU A 52 -6.26 -0.91 6.84
C GLU A 52 -6.83 -0.45 8.20
N PRO A 53 -6.11 0.39 8.98
CA PRO A 53 -6.58 0.81 10.31
C PRO A 53 -7.89 1.61 10.24
N GLN A 54 -8.10 2.33 9.15
CA GLN A 54 -9.31 3.09 8.84
C GLN A 54 -9.62 2.94 7.35
N PRO A 55 -10.90 2.96 6.94
CA PRO A 55 -11.27 2.87 5.53
C PRO A 55 -10.49 3.84 4.64
N GLY A 56 -9.75 3.32 3.66
CA GLY A 56 -8.94 4.11 2.73
C GLY A 56 -7.60 4.59 3.29
N HIS A 57 -7.18 4.12 4.48
CA HIS A 57 -5.86 4.34 5.07
C HIS A 57 -5.11 3.01 5.14
N PHE A 58 -3.99 2.92 4.43
CA PHE A 58 -3.18 1.71 4.30
C PHE A 58 -1.84 1.91 5.00
N TYR A 59 -1.47 0.95 5.84
CA TYR A 59 -0.26 1.01 6.63
C TYR A 59 0.55 -0.27 6.48
N TRP A 60 1.86 -0.11 6.27
CA TRP A 60 2.84 -1.20 6.27
C TRP A 60 3.76 -1.06 7.49
N PRO A 61 3.50 -1.79 8.59
CA PRO A 61 4.20 -1.61 9.86
C PRO A 61 5.71 -1.80 9.78
N GLU A 62 6.19 -2.77 9.01
CA GLU A 62 7.62 -3.06 8.87
C GLU A 62 8.35 -2.05 7.99
N LEU A 63 7.62 -1.39 7.08
CA LEU A 63 8.18 -0.41 6.15
C LEU A 63 8.09 1.02 6.68
N ASP A 64 7.27 1.25 7.71
CA ASP A 64 6.90 2.59 8.21
C ASP A 64 6.32 3.46 7.08
N VAL A 65 5.45 2.84 6.26
CA VAL A 65 4.79 3.48 5.11
C VAL A 65 3.29 3.60 5.41
N ASP A 66 2.79 4.83 5.33
CA ASP A 66 1.37 5.18 5.42
C ASP A 66 0.94 5.78 4.07
N LEU A 67 -0.16 5.27 3.52
CA LEU A 67 -0.76 5.75 2.28
C LEU A 67 -2.27 5.89 2.44
N THR A 68 -2.85 6.88 1.79
CA THR A 68 -4.30 6.97 1.63
C THR A 68 -4.70 6.58 0.21
N GLU A 69 -5.95 6.17 0.04
CA GLU A 69 -6.53 5.94 -1.29
C GLU A 69 -6.39 7.18 -2.19
N GLU A 70 -6.55 8.38 -1.65
CA GLU A 70 -6.36 9.64 -2.38
C GLU A 70 -4.91 9.83 -2.88
N ILE A 71 -3.90 9.48 -2.07
CA ILE A 71 -2.49 9.55 -2.49
C ILE A 71 -2.21 8.55 -3.61
N ILE A 72 -2.80 7.35 -3.54
CA ILE A 72 -2.61 6.31 -4.56
C ILE A 72 -3.28 6.71 -5.88
N GLU A 73 -4.46 7.33 -5.84
CA GLU A 73 -5.18 7.78 -7.03
C GLU A 73 -4.59 9.04 -7.67
N GLN A 74 -4.00 9.93 -6.87
CA GLN A 74 -3.51 11.24 -7.31
C GLN A 74 -2.10 11.53 -6.76
N PRO A 75 -1.10 10.69 -7.07
CA PRO A 75 0.25 10.84 -6.53
C PRO A 75 0.88 12.20 -6.86
N GLU A 76 0.55 12.79 -8.01
CA GLU A 76 1.04 14.10 -8.44
C GLU A 76 0.62 15.27 -7.54
N ARG A 77 -0.47 15.12 -6.76
CA ARG A 77 -0.92 16.12 -5.79
C ARG A 77 -0.11 16.08 -4.50
N PHE A 78 0.57 14.97 -4.26
CA PHE A 78 1.39 14.72 -3.09
C PHE A 78 2.81 14.39 -3.54
N PRO A 79 3.59 15.37 -4.06
CA PRO A 79 4.99 15.15 -4.37
C PRO A 79 5.70 14.86 -3.06
N MET A 80 5.82 13.58 -2.74
CA MET A 80 6.55 13.07 -1.60
C MET A 80 8.02 13.39 -1.86
N ARG A 81 8.40 14.60 -1.46
CA ARG A 81 9.80 15.05 -1.46
C ARG A 81 10.51 14.14 -0.49
N VAL A 82 11.10 13.07 -1.01
CA VAL A 82 12.21 12.38 -0.39
C VAL A 82 13.24 13.47 -0.12
N LYS A 83 13.30 13.97 1.12
CA LYS A 83 14.49 14.66 1.58
C LYS A 83 15.53 13.57 1.65
N GLN A 84 16.30 13.45 0.57
CA GLN A 84 17.58 12.79 0.58
C GLN A 84 18.44 13.56 1.58
N LEU A 85 18.41 13.10 2.84
CA LEU A 85 19.40 13.51 3.83
C LEU A 85 20.70 12.86 3.39
N ILE A 86 21.47 13.68 2.65
CA ILE A 86 22.93 13.65 2.55
C ILE A 86 23.60 13.24 3.87
#